data_AF-A0A6N4R3B6-F1
#
_entry.id   AF-A0A6N4R3B6-F1
#
_cell.length_a   1.000
_cell.length_b   1.000
_cell.length_c   1.000
_cell.angle_alpha   90.00
_cell.angle_beta   90.00
_cell.angle_gamma   90.00
#
_symmetry.space_group_name_H-M   'P 1'
#
loop_
_entity.id
_entity.type
_entity.pdbx_description
1 polymer ?
#
loop_
_entity_poly.entity_id
_entity_poly.type
_entity_poly.pdbx_seq_one_letter_code
_entity_poly.pdbx_strand_id
1 'polypeptide(L)'
;MRMNIKHALRKLTSKRTAFWGGQVLTALIIGGFMALTGLMNQSQHELDTARQNAAIRARLEVLHQQEMAKLAAELKVKEIALMKEFDCMRLTLFWESQRHNEDDMTEIGRNIMTRVDSPHYPKSICGVVNEVRQKPDGTKVAMYSYIFDNRGRPRSNHPDWKLAGRVTHKVMVAHAEGRLEKGAINYHAPYVSPVWAKVGVEKCQLEVMETEGYHLFYAEVPSAERKDCLAQRAQEAIAAKKQADDSVELPEEGPVPAKRPTKDEVASLILASN
;
A
#
# COMPACT_ATOMS: atom_id res chain seq x y z
N MET A 1 38.47 109.42 -56.12
CA MET A 1 37.46 108.64 -55.37
C MET A 1 38.13 107.36 -54.84
N ARG A 2 38.79 107.40 -53.67
CA ARG A 2 39.43 106.23 -53.03
C ARG A 2 38.67 105.89 -51.75
N MET A 3 37.70 104.99 -51.83
CA MET A 3 37.03 104.45 -50.65
C MET A 3 37.94 103.44 -49.93
N ASN A 4 38.00 103.56 -48.60
CA ASN A 4 38.99 102.96 -47.72
C ASN A 4 38.67 101.50 -47.36
N ILE A 5 39.30 100.57 -48.09
CA ILE A 5 39.16 99.11 -47.99
C ILE A 5 39.45 98.57 -46.56
N LYS A 6 40.27 99.25 -45.76
CA LYS A 6 40.65 98.80 -44.41
C LYS A 6 39.48 98.80 -43.41
N HIS A 7 38.51 99.71 -43.57
CA HIS A 7 37.36 99.82 -42.67
C HIS A 7 36.28 98.76 -42.96
N ALA A 8 36.13 98.36 -44.23
CA ALA A 8 35.23 97.28 -44.64
C ALA A 8 35.73 95.92 -44.15
N LEU A 9 37.05 95.67 -44.25
CA LEU A 9 37.66 94.41 -43.80
C LEU A 9 37.54 94.20 -42.28
N ARG A 10 37.72 95.24 -41.44
CA ARG A 10 37.53 95.14 -39.98
C ARG A 10 36.07 94.84 -39.56
N LYS A 11 35.08 95.41 -40.26
CA LYS A 11 33.66 95.09 -40.02
C LYS A 11 33.29 93.68 -40.47
N LEU A 12 33.92 93.17 -41.54
CA LEU A 12 33.74 91.80 -42.02
C LEU A 12 34.38 90.76 -41.09
N THR A 13 35.57 91.04 -40.54
CA THR A 13 36.23 90.13 -39.59
C THR A 13 35.50 90.08 -38.24
N SER A 14 35.06 91.22 -37.70
CA SER A 14 34.28 91.30 -36.46
C SER A 14 32.93 90.56 -36.56
N LYS A 15 32.22 90.68 -37.69
CA LYS A 15 30.97 89.95 -37.93
C LYS A 15 31.18 88.44 -38.10
N ARG A 16 32.29 88.03 -38.74
CA ARG A 16 32.66 86.61 -38.85
C ARG A 16 33.03 86.02 -37.50
N THR A 17 33.85 86.66 -36.68
CA THR A 17 34.23 86.12 -35.36
C THR A 17 33.04 85.99 -34.41
N ALA A 18 32.07 86.91 -34.48
CA ALA A 18 30.82 86.80 -33.71
C ALA A 18 29.90 85.66 -34.20
N PHE A 19 29.80 85.45 -35.52
CA PHE A 19 29.03 84.35 -36.10
C PHE A 19 29.64 82.98 -35.78
N TRP A 20 30.96 82.82 -35.95
CA TRP A 20 31.67 81.59 -35.64
C TRP A 20 31.71 81.31 -34.13
N GLY A 21 31.87 82.33 -33.28
CA GLY A 21 31.78 82.19 -31.82
C GLY A 21 30.39 81.74 -31.34
N GLY A 22 29.32 82.27 -31.94
CA GLY A 22 27.95 81.82 -31.66
C GLY A 22 27.70 80.36 -32.09
N GLN A 23 28.20 79.97 -33.27
CA GLN A 23 28.09 78.59 -33.78
C GLN A 23 28.83 77.58 -32.90
N VAL A 24 30.02 77.92 -32.40
CA VAL A 24 30.79 77.07 -31.47
C VAL A 24 30.06 76.92 -30.14
N LEU A 25 29.52 78.01 -29.59
CA LEU A 25 28.74 77.96 -28.35
C LEU A 25 27.48 77.08 -28.51
N THR A 26 26.74 77.21 -29.63
CA THR A 26 25.59 76.35 -29.90
C THR A 26 25.98 74.88 -30.04
N ALA A 27 27.10 74.56 -30.70
CA ALA A 27 27.56 73.19 -30.85
C ALA A 27 27.96 72.57 -29.50
N LEU A 28 28.59 73.34 -28.61
CA LEU A 28 28.93 72.90 -27.25
C LEU A 28 27.69 72.66 -26.40
N ILE A 29 26.67 73.54 -26.50
CA ILE A 29 25.39 73.36 -25.78
C ILE A 29 24.68 72.10 -26.28
N ILE A 30 24.60 71.89 -27.60
CA ILE A 30 23.97 70.71 -28.20
C ILE A 30 24.71 69.44 -27.82
N GLY A 31 26.05 69.43 -27.92
CA GLY A 31 26.87 68.28 -27.53
C GLY A 31 26.75 67.96 -26.04
N GLY A 32 26.72 68.99 -25.18
CA GLY A 32 26.48 68.83 -23.74
C GLY A 32 25.10 68.27 -23.42
N PHE A 33 24.05 68.74 -24.12
CA PHE A 33 22.69 68.20 -23.98
C PHE A 33 22.61 66.73 -24.42
N MET A 34 23.21 66.37 -25.56
CA MET A 34 23.25 64.99 -26.05
C MET A 34 24.01 64.05 -25.10
N ALA A 35 25.12 64.50 -24.52
CA ALA A 35 25.87 63.71 -23.54
C ALA A 35 25.04 63.49 -22.26
N LEU A 36 24.33 64.52 -21.80
CA LEU A 36 23.46 64.43 -20.63
C LEU A 36 22.27 63.50 -20.87
N THR A 37 21.59 63.60 -22.02
CA THR A 37 20.48 62.70 -22.36
C THR A 37 20.95 61.27 -22.53
N GLY A 38 22.15 61.03 -23.07
CA GLY A 38 22.77 59.71 -23.14
C GLY A 38 23.00 59.08 -21.76
N LEU A 39 23.57 59.84 -20.81
CA LEU A 39 23.76 59.39 -19.41
C LEU A 39 22.43 59.15 -18.68
N MET A 40 21.45 60.03 -18.90
CA MET A 40 20.10 59.82 -18.37
C MET A 40 19.46 58.56 -18.95
N ASN A 41 19.60 58.31 -20.25
CA ASN A 41 19.05 57.11 -20.89
C ASN A 41 19.72 55.81 -20.39
N GLN A 42 21.05 55.82 -20.22
CA GLN A 42 21.78 54.68 -19.64
C GLN A 42 21.31 54.38 -18.20
N SER A 43 21.16 55.41 -17.37
CA SER A 43 20.69 55.24 -15.98
C SER A 43 19.23 54.77 -15.91
N GLN A 44 18.35 55.24 -16.81
CA GLN A 44 16.97 54.72 -16.91
C GLN A 44 16.96 53.23 -17.30
N HIS A 45 17.78 52.83 -18.27
CA HIS A 45 17.88 51.43 -18.71
C HIS A 45 18.36 50.49 -17.59
N GLU A 46 19.36 50.90 -16.82
CA GLU A 46 19.84 50.13 -15.66
C GLU A 46 18.75 49.99 -14.58
N LEU A 47 18.01 51.07 -14.30
CA LEU A 47 16.90 51.05 -13.35
C LEU A 47 15.75 50.15 -13.80
N ASP A 48 15.40 50.18 -15.09
CA ASP A 48 14.35 49.34 -15.65
C ASP A 48 14.75 47.86 -15.67
N THR A 49 16.01 47.56 -15.99
CA THR A 49 16.56 46.21 -15.87
C THR A 49 16.52 45.71 -14.42
N ALA A 50 16.89 46.56 -13.46
CA ALA A 50 16.82 46.22 -12.04
C ALA A 50 15.38 45.96 -11.57
N ARG A 51 14.41 46.77 -12.02
CA ARG A 51 12.97 46.58 -11.73
C ARG A 51 12.45 45.28 -12.33
N GLN A 52 12.78 44.98 -13.58
CA GLN A 52 12.39 43.72 -14.24
C GLN A 52 12.98 42.52 -13.50
N ASN A 53 14.26 42.57 -13.14
CA ASN A 53 14.91 41.52 -12.36
C ASN A 53 14.26 41.33 -10.98
N ALA A 54 13.90 42.41 -10.29
CA ALA A 54 13.17 42.34 -9.02
C ALA A 54 11.78 41.72 -9.19
N ALA A 55 11.04 42.08 -10.24
CA ALA A 55 9.74 41.50 -10.54
C ALA A 55 9.83 40.01 -10.89
N ILE A 56 10.85 39.60 -11.66
CA ILE A 56 11.12 38.19 -11.97
C ILE A 56 11.43 37.41 -10.69
N ARG A 57 12.27 37.94 -9.80
CA ARG A 57 12.58 37.30 -8.51
C ARG A 57 11.35 37.13 -7.64
N ALA A 58 10.55 38.19 -7.46
CA ALA A 58 9.30 38.12 -6.70
C ALA A 58 8.33 37.09 -7.29
N ARG A 59 8.21 37.04 -8.63
CA ARG A 59 7.37 36.03 -9.30
C ARG A 59 7.91 34.61 -9.10
N LEU A 60 9.23 34.42 -9.19
CA LEU A 60 9.87 33.12 -8.97
C LEU A 60 9.66 32.64 -7.53
N GLU A 61 9.77 33.53 -6.55
CA GLU A 61 9.48 33.21 -5.14
C GLU A 61 8.03 32.75 -4.96
N VAL A 62 7.06 33.45 -5.56
CA VAL A 62 5.64 33.06 -5.51
C VAL A 62 5.42 31.69 -6.18
N LEU A 63 6.01 31.46 -7.36
CA LEU A 63 5.92 30.16 -8.05
C LEU A 63 6.54 29.03 -7.23
N HIS A 64 7.70 29.28 -6.61
CA HIS A 64 8.34 28.31 -5.74
C HIS A 64 7.48 27.99 -4.51
N GLN A 65 6.91 29.01 -3.87
CA GLN A 65 6.00 28.82 -2.74
C GLN A 65 4.75 28.03 -3.14
N GLN A 66 4.19 28.29 -4.32
CA GLN A 66 3.04 27.55 -4.85
C GLN A 66 3.37 26.08 -5.08
N GLU A 67 4.52 25.77 -5.68
CA GLU A 67 4.93 24.39 -5.94
C GLU A 67 5.19 23.62 -4.65
N MET A 68 5.87 24.26 -3.68
CA MET A 68 6.09 23.66 -2.36
C MET A 68 4.79 23.43 -1.61
N ALA A 69 3.83 24.36 -1.68
CA ALA A 69 2.51 24.21 -1.06
C ALA A 69 1.71 23.06 -1.69
N LYS A 70 1.79 22.89 -3.01
CA LYS A 70 1.15 21.79 -3.73
C LYS A 70 1.72 20.44 -3.28
N LEU A 71 3.05 20.30 -3.26
CA LEU A 71 3.71 19.09 -2.80
C LEU A 71 3.37 18.77 -1.34
N ALA A 72 3.35 19.78 -0.46
CA ALA A 72 2.97 19.62 0.94
C ALA A 72 1.52 19.13 1.10
N ALA A 73 0.59 19.67 0.30
CA ALA A 73 -0.80 19.22 0.30
C ALA A 73 -0.92 17.75 -0.17
N GLU A 74 -0.20 17.37 -1.23
CA GLU A 74 -0.17 15.99 -1.72
C GLU A 74 0.39 15.01 -0.68
N LEU A 75 1.49 15.38 -0.01
CA LEU A 75 2.05 14.59 1.09
C LEU A 75 1.07 14.46 2.25
N LYS A 76 0.33 15.52 2.57
CA LYS A 76 -0.66 15.47 3.65
C LYS A 76 -1.81 14.52 3.34
N VAL A 77 -2.29 14.50 2.10
CA VAL A 77 -3.32 13.55 1.66
C VAL A 77 -2.81 12.10 1.76
N LYS A 78 -1.56 11.85 1.34
CA LYS A 78 -0.94 10.52 1.47
C LYS A 78 -0.78 10.10 2.93
N GLU A 79 -0.37 11.00 3.81
CA GLU A 79 -0.26 10.75 5.26
C GLU A 79 -1.62 10.34 5.85
N ILE A 80 -2.69 11.09 5.55
CA ILE A 80 -4.04 10.77 6.03
C ILE A 80 -4.50 9.39 5.52
N ALA A 81 -4.26 9.10 4.23
CA ALA A 81 -4.58 7.79 3.66
C ALA A 81 -3.80 6.67 4.36
N LEU A 82 -2.48 6.83 4.53
CA LEU A 82 -1.64 5.84 5.20
C LEU A 82 -2.06 5.60 6.65
N MET A 83 -2.41 6.66 7.39
CA MET A 83 -2.92 6.56 8.76
C MET A 83 -4.23 5.77 8.82
N LYS A 84 -5.11 5.95 7.83
CA LYS A 84 -6.35 5.17 7.72
C LYS A 84 -6.08 3.69 7.48
N GLU A 85 -5.16 3.37 6.57
CA GLU A 85 -4.75 1.99 6.30
C GLU A 85 -4.10 1.33 7.54
N PHE A 86 -3.24 2.07 8.24
CA PHE A 86 -2.65 1.64 9.51
C PHE A 86 -3.72 1.33 10.56
N ASP A 87 -4.72 2.21 10.72
CA ASP A 87 -5.81 2.03 11.66
C ASP A 87 -6.66 0.79 11.34
N CYS A 88 -6.95 0.55 10.05
CA CYS A 88 -7.67 -0.63 9.59
C CYS A 88 -6.92 -1.91 9.97
N MET A 89 -5.63 -2.02 9.62
CA MET A 89 -4.82 -3.20 9.97
C MET A 89 -4.75 -3.39 11.47
N ARG A 90 -4.42 -2.33 12.23
CA ARG A 90 -4.30 -2.40 13.69
C ARG A 90 -5.59 -2.86 14.35
N LEU A 91 -6.75 -2.38 13.88
CA LEU A 91 -8.05 -2.78 14.39
C LEU A 91 -8.32 -4.26 14.14
N THR A 92 -8.01 -4.75 12.93
CA THR A 92 -8.14 -6.16 12.58
C THR A 92 -7.23 -7.03 13.45
N LEU A 93 -5.93 -6.70 13.55
CA LEU A 93 -4.99 -7.45 14.38
C LEU A 93 -5.41 -7.48 15.86
N PHE A 94 -5.97 -6.38 16.36
CA PHE A 94 -6.46 -6.37 17.73
C PHE A 94 -7.63 -7.34 17.93
N TRP A 95 -8.65 -7.29 17.07
CA TRP A 95 -9.89 -8.03 17.31
C TRP A 95 -9.80 -9.50 16.93
N GLU A 96 -8.99 -9.84 15.94
CA GLU A 96 -8.92 -11.20 15.40
C GLU A 96 -7.92 -12.08 16.15
N SER A 97 -6.93 -11.48 16.82
CA SER A 97 -5.95 -12.20 17.63
C SER A 97 -5.83 -11.63 19.04
N GLN A 98 -6.90 -11.01 19.56
CA GLN A 98 -6.95 -10.59 20.96
C GLN A 98 -6.69 -11.82 21.83
N ARG A 99 -5.72 -11.74 22.76
CA ARG A 99 -5.25 -12.84 23.64
C ARG A 99 -4.32 -13.89 22.99
N HIS A 100 -3.85 -13.68 21.76
CA HIS A 100 -2.79 -14.49 21.16
C HIS A 100 -1.44 -13.74 21.14
N ASN A 101 -0.40 -14.38 20.60
CA ASN A 101 0.97 -13.86 20.58
C ASN A 101 1.24 -12.94 19.37
N GLU A 102 2.45 -12.37 19.33
CA GLU A 102 2.91 -11.49 18.24
C GLU A 102 2.96 -12.20 16.88
N ASP A 103 3.23 -13.50 16.86
CA ASP A 103 3.37 -14.29 15.63
C ASP A 103 2.02 -14.47 14.94
N ASP A 104 0.97 -14.79 15.70
CA ASP A 104 -0.41 -14.88 15.19
C ASP A 104 -0.86 -13.53 14.59
N MET A 105 -0.57 -12.41 15.26
CA MET A 105 -0.81 -11.06 14.72
C MET A 105 -0.01 -10.80 13.44
N THR A 106 1.25 -11.26 13.39
CA THR A 106 2.13 -11.07 12.24
C THR A 106 1.59 -11.84 11.03
N GLU A 107 1.13 -13.08 11.22
CA GLU A 107 0.55 -13.90 10.16
C GLU A 107 -0.80 -13.37 9.65
N ILE A 108 -1.66 -12.83 10.53
CA ILE A 108 -2.86 -12.11 10.09
C ILE A 108 -2.47 -10.86 9.28
N GLY A 109 -1.44 -10.13 9.70
CA GLY A 109 -0.90 -8.99 8.96
C GLY A 109 -0.39 -9.39 7.57
N ARG A 110 0.39 -10.46 7.48
CA ARG A 110 0.86 -11.05 6.21
C ARG A 110 -0.32 -11.52 5.34
N ASN A 111 -1.36 -12.10 5.93
CA ASN A 111 -2.57 -12.49 5.22
C ASN A 111 -3.24 -11.29 4.55
N ILE A 112 -3.40 -10.19 5.27
CA ILE A 112 -3.97 -8.95 4.74
C ILE A 112 -3.13 -8.44 3.57
N MET A 113 -1.80 -8.36 3.72
CA MET A 113 -0.92 -7.87 2.64
C MET A 113 -0.89 -8.80 1.43
N THR A 114 -0.91 -10.12 1.65
CA THR A 114 -1.01 -11.12 0.57
C THR A 114 -2.28 -10.92 -0.24
N ARG A 115 -3.40 -10.59 0.41
CA ARG A 115 -4.64 -10.25 -0.28
C ARG A 115 -4.55 -8.92 -1.03
N VAL A 116 -4.01 -7.86 -0.42
CA VAL A 116 -3.79 -6.57 -1.11
C VAL A 116 -3.02 -6.78 -2.43
N ASP A 117 -1.99 -7.61 -2.40
CA ASP A 117 -1.16 -7.92 -3.56
C ASP A 117 -1.91 -8.79 -4.59
N SER A 118 -2.80 -9.68 -4.15
CA SER A 118 -3.57 -10.58 -5.01
C SER A 118 -4.62 -9.84 -5.87
N PRO A 119 -4.76 -10.16 -7.18
CA PRO A 119 -5.75 -9.54 -8.06
C PRO A 119 -7.21 -9.87 -7.70
N HIS A 120 -7.44 -10.84 -6.82
CA HIS A 120 -8.78 -11.29 -6.42
C HIS A 120 -9.40 -10.50 -5.27
N TYR A 121 -8.68 -9.52 -4.74
CA TYR A 121 -9.06 -8.76 -3.56
C TYR A 121 -8.88 -7.25 -3.77
N PRO A 122 -9.54 -6.42 -2.93
CA PRO A 122 -9.33 -4.98 -2.94
C PRO A 122 -7.87 -4.57 -2.75
N LYS A 123 -7.49 -3.43 -3.34
CA LYS A 123 -6.10 -2.95 -3.41
C LYS A 123 -5.69 -2.02 -2.26
N SER A 124 -6.38 -2.12 -1.13
CA SER A 124 -6.00 -1.42 0.09
C SER A 124 -6.30 -2.29 1.30
N ILE A 125 -5.57 -2.09 2.40
CA ILE A 125 -5.78 -2.78 3.68
C ILE A 125 -7.22 -2.57 4.12
N CYS A 126 -7.69 -1.31 4.16
CA CYS A 126 -9.07 -1.01 4.51
C CYS A 126 -10.08 -1.68 3.58
N GLY A 127 -9.78 -1.80 2.29
CA GLY A 127 -10.64 -2.49 1.33
C GLY A 127 -10.73 -3.99 1.64
N VAL A 128 -9.60 -4.64 1.93
CA VAL A 128 -9.55 -6.06 2.29
C VAL A 128 -10.28 -6.31 3.61
N VAL A 129 -10.01 -5.53 4.66
CA VAL A 129 -10.55 -5.81 5.99
C VAL A 129 -12.04 -5.49 6.11
N ASN A 130 -12.55 -4.55 5.33
CA ASN A 130 -13.98 -4.22 5.31
C ASN A 130 -14.73 -4.94 4.19
N GLU A 131 -14.12 -5.93 3.53
CA GLU A 131 -14.80 -6.67 2.47
C GLU A 131 -15.98 -7.47 3.04
N VAL A 132 -17.16 -7.21 2.48
CA VAL A 132 -18.39 -7.97 2.77
C VAL A 132 -18.86 -8.61 1.47
N ARG A 133 -18.98 -9.94 1.49
CA ARG A 133 -19.49 -10.74 0.38
C ARG A 133 -20.91 -11.19 0.67
N GLN A 134 -21.72 -11.30 -0.38
CA GLN A 134 -23.08 -11.82 -0.28
C GLN A 134 -23.14 -13.22 -0.86
N LYS A 135 -23.69 -14.16 -0.09
CA LYS A 135 -23.98 -15.53 -0.55
C LYS A 135 -25.20 -15.54 -1.47
N PRO A 136 -25.39 -16.60 -2.29
CA PRO A 136 -26.58 -16.73 -3.16
C PRO A 136 -27.93 -16.67 -2.41
N ASP A 137 -27.95 -17.09 -1.14
CA ASP A 137 -29.13 -17.03 -0.26
C ASP A 137 -29.40 -15.63 0.32
N GLY A 138 -28.60 -14.63 -0.06
CA GLY A 138 -28.70 -13.25 0.40
C GLY A 138 -27.92 -12.95 1.69
N THR A 139 -27.37 -13.95 2.37
CA THR A 139 -26.61 -13.78 3.61
C THR A 139 -25.31 -13.03 3.35
N LYS A 140 -25.03 -12.00 4.16
CA LYS A 140 -23.76 -11.29 4.14
C LYS A 140 -22.72 -12.01 5.00
N VAL A 141 -21.51 -12.16 4.49
CA VAL A 141 -20.36 -12.70 5.21
C VAL A 141 -19.18 -11.75 5.07
N ALA A 142 -18.42 -11.62 6.14
CA ALA A 142 -17.16 -10.89 6.20
C ALA A 142 -16.09 -11.86 6.67
N MET A 143 -14.83 -11.60 6.30
CA MET A 143 -13.71 -12.38 6.81
C MET A 143 -13.54 -12.17 8.31
N TYR A 144 -13.64 -10.91 8.75
CA TYR A 144 -13.32 -10.49 10.10
C TYR A 144 -14.61 -10.22 10.88
N SER A 145 -14.70 -10.82 12.05
CA SER A 145 -15.92 -10.88 12.86
C SER A 145 -16.39 -9.50 13.33
N TYR A 146 -15.43 -8.62 13.65
CA TYR A 146 -15.70 -7.30 14.20
C TYR A 146 -16.46 -6.37 13.24
N ILE A 147 -16.48 -6.68 11.94
CA ILE A 147 -17.19 -5.93 10.90
C ILE A 147 -18.70 -5.91 11.13
N PHE A 148 -19.27 -7.03 11.61
CA PHE A 148 -20.70 -7.10 11.93
C PHE A 148 -21.01 -6.72 13.38
N ASP A 149 -20.07 -6.99 14.29
CA ASP A 149 -20.25 -6.74 15.72
C ASP A 149 -20.22 -5.25 16.11
N ASN A 150 -19.98 -4.35 15.14
CA ASN A 150 -19.84 -2.90 15.34
C ASN A 150 -18.89 -2.55 16.50
N ARG A 151 -17.78 -3.30 16.63
CA ARG A 151 -16.84 -3.10 17.73
C ARG A 151 -16.04 -1.83 17.48
N GLY A 152 -16.09 -0.91 18.45
CA GLY A 152 -15.33 0.33 18.42
C GLY A 152 -13.83 0.13 18.66
N ARG A 153 -13.10 1.24 18.76
CA ARG A 153 -11.67 1.20 19.09
C ARG A 153 -11.46 0.78 20.56
N PRO A 154 -10.47 -0.07 20.85
CA PRO A 154 -10.07 -0.40 22.22
C PRO A 154 -9.52 0.82 22.97
N ARG A 155 -9.40 0.70 24.30
CA ARG A 155 -8.71 1.70 25.12
C ARG A 155 -7.25 1.84 24.67
N SER A 156 -6.77 3.08 24.53
CA SER A 156 -5.43 3.37 24.02
C SER A 156 -4.29 2.76 24.85
N ASN A 157 -4.51 2.54 26.15
CA ASN A 157 -3.54 1.95 27.07
C ASN A 157 -3.57 0.41 27.10
N HIS A 158 -4.48 -0.25 26.38
CA HIS A 158 -4.57 -1.71 26.36
C HIS A 158 -3.28 -2.33 25.81
N PRO A 159 -2.68 -3.34 26.47
CA PRO A 159 -1.42 -3.94 26.04
C PRO A 159 -1.49 -4.51 24.62
N ASP A 160 -2.51 -5.30 24.32
CA ASP A 160 -2.71 -5.88 22.97
C ASP A 160 -2.96 -4.79 21.90
N TRP A 161 -3.57 -3.66 22.26
CA TRP A 161 -3.75 -2.54 21.33
C TRP A 161 -2.41 -1.88 20.97
N LYS A 162 -1.49 -1.79 21.94
CA LYS A 162 -0.12 -1.32 21.70
C LYS A 162 0.67 -2.34 20.89
N LEU A 163 0.53 -3.63 21.19
CA LEU A 163 1.16 -4.72 20.44
C LEU A 163 0.69 -4.72 18.98
N ALA A 164 -0.62 -4.72 18.74
CA ALA A 164 -1.21 -4.65 17.41
C ALA A 164 -0.68 -3.44 16.61
N GLY A 165 -0.49 -2.29 17.27
CA GLY A 165 0.13 -1.11 16.64
C GLY A 165 1.59 -1.34 16.23
N ARG A 166 2.39 -1.99 17.07
CA ARG A 166 3.79 -2.33 16.74
C ARG A 166 3.87 -3.35 15.61
N VAL A 167 3.02 -4.39 15.64
CA VAL A 167 2.98 -5.41 14.58
C VAL A 167 2.52 -4.81 13.26
N THR A 168 1.49 -3.97 13.28
CA THR A 168 1.03 -3.23 12.09
C THR A 168 2.19 -2.45 11.46
N HIS A 169 2.93 -1.68 12.27
CA HIS A 169 4.10 -0.96 11.78
C HIS A 169 5.14 -1.90 11.16
N LYS A 170 5.50 -2.98 11.86
CA LYS A 170 6.49 -3.98 11.40
C LYS A 170 6.09 -4.60 10.05
N VAL A 171 4.84 -5.03 9.91
CA VAL A 171 4.29 -5.64 8.69
C VAL A 171 4.25 -4.64 7.54
N MET A 172 3.70 -3.44 7.77
CA MET A 172 3.58 -2.42 6.71
C MET A 172 4.94 -1.93 6.22
N VAL A 173 5.92 -1.73 7.12
CA VAL A 173 7.28 -1.34 6.74
C VAL A 173 7.97 -2.46 5.98
N ALA A 174 7.88 -3.71 6.44
CA ALA A 174 8.46 -4.84 5.72
C ALA A 174 7.84 -5.00 4.31
N HIS A 175 6.53 -4.77 4.15
CA HIS A 175 5.87 -4.79 2.84
C HIS A 175 6.36 -3.67 1.94
N ALA A 176 6.41 -2.43 2.46
CA ALA A 176 6.89 -1.27 1.71
C ALA A 176 8.35 -1.41 1.24
N GLU A 177 9.17 -2.14 1.99
CA GLU A 177 10.56 -2.44 1.65
C GLU A 177 10.73 -3.71 0.81
N GLY A 178 9.65 -4.41 0.45
CA GLY A 178 9.71 -5.65 -0.32
C GLY A 178 10.33 -6.83 0.44
N ARG A 179 10.39 -6.75 1.77
CA ARG A 179 10.97 -7.77 2.67
C ARG A 179 9.91 -8.65 3.35
N LEU A 180 8.62 -8.37 3.14
CA LEU A 180 7.54 -9.18 3.69
C LEU A 180 7.31 -10.39 2.77
N GLU A 181 7.59 -11.58 3.29
CA GLU A 181 7.26 -12.82 2.59
C GLU A 181 5.74 -12.98 2.45
N LYS A 182 5.31 -13.57 1.33
CA LYS A 182 3.91 -13.97 1.14
C LYS A 182 3.45 -14.81 2.32
N GLY A 183 2.30 -14.47 2.87
CA GLY A 183 1.66 -15.23 3.92
C GLY A 183 0.49 -16.04 3.39
N ALA A 184 -0.34 -16.49 4.33
CA ALA A 184 -1.56 -17.20 4.03
C ALA A 184 -2.53 -16.37 3.18
N ILE A 185 -3.35 -17.01 2.36
CA ILE A 185 -4.52 -16.37 1.73
C ILE A 185 -5.78 -16.55 2.57
N ASN A 186 -5.86 -17.59 3.39
CA ASN A 186 -6.97 -17.86 4.31
C ASN A 186 -6.46 -18.41 5.64
N TYR A 187 -7.23 -18.22 6.71
CA TYR A 187 -6.97 -18.86 7.99
C TYR A 187 -8.28 -19.10 8.73
N HIS A 188 -8.25 -19.96 9.76
CA HIS A 188 -9.38 -20.14 10.66
C HIS A 188 -8.92 -20.54 12.07
N ALA A 189 -9.79 -20.34 13.05
CA ALA A 189 -9.58 -20.87 14.40
C ALA A 189 -9.68 -22.41 14.39
N PRO A 190 -8.93 -23.13 15.23
CA PRO A 190 -8.84 -24.60 15.20
C PRO A 190 -10.16 -25.30 15.51
N TYR A 191 -11.11 -24.63 16.17
CA TYR A 191 -12.46 -25.16 16.44
C TYR A 191 -13.44 -24.99 15.25
N VAL A 192 -13.02 -24.35 14.16
CA VAL A 192 -13.81 -24.19 12.93
C VAL A 192 -13.27 -25.14 11.87
N SER A 193 -14.16 -25.82 11.13
CA SER A 193 -13.79 -26.71 10.03
C SER A 193 -14.45 -26.27 8.72
N PRO A 194 -13.89 -25.25 8.04
CA PRO A 194 -14.51 -24.72 6.84
C PRO A 194 -14.28 -25.65 5.63
N VAL A 195 -15.31 -25.80 4.79
CA VAL A 195 -15.25 -26.66 3.59
C VAL A 195 -14.11 -26.27 2.65
N TRP A 196 -13.83 -24.97 2.52
CA TRP A 196 -12.76 -24.47 1.65
C TRP A 196 -11.38 -24.97 2.08
N ALA A 197 -11.14 -25.19 3.38
CA ALA A 197 -9.84 -25.66 3.86
C ALA A 197 -9.61 -27.10 3.40
N LYS A 198 -10.59 -27.98 3.68
CA LYS A 198 -10.54 -29.38 3.25
C LYS A 198 -10.41 -29.50 1.73
N VAL A 199 -11.31 -28.86 0.98
CA VAL A 199 -11.35 -28.97 -0.48
C VAL A 199 -10.12 -28.33 -1.13
N GLY A 200 -9.67 -27.18 -0.63
CA GLY A 200 -8.51 -26.46 -1.14
C GLY A 200 -7.22 -27.25 -0.91
N VAL A 201 -7.08 -27.82 0.29
CA VAL A 201 -6.00 -28.77 0.58
C VAL A 201 -6.10 -29.94 -0.37
N GLU A 202 -7.21 -30.71 -0.39
CA GLU A 202 -7.45 -31.89 -1.26
C GLU A 202 -7.06 -31.66 -2.72
N LYS A 203 -7.39 -30.48 -3.27
CA LYS A 203 -7.11 -30.10 -4.67
C LYS A 203 -5.71 -29.51 -4.90
N CYS A 204 -4.82 -29.52 -3.89
CA CYS A 204 -3.51 -28.89 -3.95
C CYS A 204 -3.59 -27.40 -4.36
N GLN A 205 -4.64 -26.72 -3.94
CA GLN A 205 -4.78 -25.27 -4.14
C GLN A 205 -4.28 -24.50 -2.93
N LEU A 206 -4.39 -25.12 -1.75
CA LEU A 206 -3.94 -24.59 -0.49
C LEU A 206 -3.00 -25.58 0.21
N GLU A 207 -2.03 -25.04 0.93
CA GLU A 207 -1.19 -25.79 1.85
C GLU A 207 -1.26 -25.16 3.24
N VAL A 208 -1.15 -25.99 4.28
CA VAL A 208 -1.14 -25.52 5.66
C VAL A 208 0.25 -24.93 5.95
N MET A 209 0.27 -23.74 6.52
CA MET A 209 1.51 -23.12 6.98
C MET A 209 1.82 -23.54 8.42
N GLU A 210 3.07 -23.89 8.66
CA GLU A 210 3.59 -24.02 10.03
C GLU A 210 3.75 -22.61 10.61
N THR A 211 3.02 -22.34 11.69
CA THR A 211 3.04 -21.03 12.35
C THR A 211 3.03 -21.24 13.87
N GLU A 212 3.61 -20.30 14.62
CA GLU A 212 3.62 -20.33 16.09
C GLU A 212 2.35 -19.68 16.69
N GLY A 213 1.26 -19.62 15.93
CA GLY A 213 0.01 -18.95 16.28
C GLY A 213 -1.09 -19.88 16.78
N TYR A 214 -2.24 -19.30 17.12
CA TYR A 214 -3.45 -20.05 17.47
C TYR A 214 -4.22 -20.49 16.23
N HIS A 215 -4.20 -19.68 15.17
CA HIS A 215 -4.94 -19.95 13.95
C HIS A 215 -4.22 -20.96 13.05
N LEU A 216 -5.01 -21.68 12.25
CA LEU A 216 -4.51 -22.51 11.16
C LEU A 216 -4.48 -21.68 9.88
N PHE A 217 -3.29 -21.45 9.36
CA PHE A 217 -3.03 -20.60 8.20
C PHE A 217 -2.82 -21.42 6.93
N TYR A 218 -3.32 -20.93 5.79
CA TYR A 218 -3.30 -21.62 4.51
C TYR A 218 -2.76 -20.71 3.39
N ALA A 219 -1.63 -21.08 2.79
CA ALA A 219 -1.03 -20.40 1.64
C ALA A 219 -1.57 -20.97 0.33
N GLU A 220 -1.52 -20.18 -0.75
CA GLU A 220 -1.80 -20.68 -2.10
C GLU A 220 -0.61 -21.49 -2.62
N VAL A 221 -0.87 -22.70 -3.10
CA VAL A 221 0.14 -23.50 -3.79
C VAL A 221 0.34 -22.93 -5.20
N PRO A 222 1.58 -22.59 -5.61
CA PRO A 222 1.86 -22.09 -6.95
C PRO A 222 1.31 -23.01 -8.04
N SER A 223 0.71 -22.42 -9.08
CA SER A 223 0.04 -23.20 -10.14
C SER A 223 0.96 -24.22 -10.84
N ALA A 224 2.26 -23.94 -10.89
CA ALA A 224 3.27 -24.84 -11.44
C ALA A 224 3.46 -26.11 -10.59
N GLU A 225 3.38 -25.99 -9.27
CA GLU A 225 3.63 -27.06 -8.30
C GLU A 225 2.40 -27.93 -8.04
N ARG A 226 1.20 -27.45 -8.40
CA ARG A 226 -0.06 -28.18 -8.17
C ARG A 226 -0.11 -29.55 -8.83
N LYS A 227 0.49 -29.71 -10.01
CA LYS A 227 0.50 -31.00 -10.72
C LYS A 227 1.27 -32.07 -9.94
N ASP A 228 2.40 -31.68 -9.37
CA ASP A 228 3.28 -32.58 -8.63
C ASP A 228 2.62 -32.99 -7.31
N CYS A 229 2.01 -32.05 -6.59
CA CYS A 229 1.21 -32.34 -5.40
C CYS A 229 0.05 -33.30 -5.70
N LEU A 230 -0.69 -33.09 -6.80
CA LEU A 230 -1.78 -33.99 -7.19
C LEU A 230 -1.27 -35.40 -7.53
N ALA A 231 -0.11 -35.50 -8.19
CA ALA A 231 0.51 -36.78 -8.49
C ALA A 231 0.95 -37.51 -7.22
N GLN A 232 1.60 -36.81 -6.28
CA GLN A 232 2.00 -37.36 -4.99
C GLN A 232 0.79 -37.91 -4.23
N ARG A 233 -0.31 -37.15 -4.16
CA ARG A 233 -1.51 -37.60 -3.45
C ARG A 233 -2.22 -38.77 -4.10
N ALA A 234 -2.20 -38.85 -5.42
CA ALA A 234 -2.69 -40.03 -6.12
C ALA A 234 -1.87 -41.28 -5.72
N GLN A 235 -0.55 -41.14 -5.60
CA GLN A 235 0.33 -42.22 -5.14
C GLN A 235 0.04 -42.59 -3.68
N GLU A 236 -0.12 -41.62 -2.79
CA GLU A 236 -0.48 -41.84 -1.38
C GLU A 236 -1.84 -42.53 -1.25
N ALA A 237 -2.84 -42.16 -2.06
CA ALA A 237 -4.15 -42.80 -2.07
C ALA A 237 -4.08 -44.26 -2.55
N ILE A 238 -3.26 -44.53 -3.58
CA ILE A 238 -3.00 -45.90 -4.05
C ILE A 238 -2.32 -46.72 -2.93
N ALA A 239 -1.32 -46.15 -2.26
CA ALA A 239 -0.61 -46.80 -1.16
C ALA A 239 -1.52 -47.07 0.05
N ALA A 240 -2.34 -46.10 0.45
CA ALA A 240 -3.29 -46.23 1.54
C ALA A 240 -4.36 -47.29 1.23
N LYS A 241 -4.84 -47.35 -0.02
CA LYS A 241 -5.77 -48.40 -0.45
C LYS A 241 -5.11 -49.79 -0.38
N LYS A 242 -3.87 -49.92 -0.86
CA LYS A 242 -3.11 -51.17 -0.77
C LYS A 242 -2.96 -51.61 0.68
N GLN A 243 -2.62 -50.69 1.59
CA GLN A 243 -2.50 -50.98 3.01
C GLN A 243 -3.84 -51.40 3.64
N ALA A 244 -4.95 -50.77 3.23
CA ALA A 244 -6.28 -51.16 3.69
C ALA A 244 -6.66 -52.56 3.22
N ASP A 245 -6.42 -52.88 1.94
CA ASP A 245 -6.68 -54.21 1.36
C ASP A 245 -5.83 -55.30 2.04
N ASP A 246 -4.55 -55.00 2.35
CA ASP A 246 -3.64 -55.91 3.06
C ASP A 246 -4.03 -56.10 4.55
N SER A 247 -4.80 -55.17 5.13
CA SER A 247 -5.29 -55.23 6.52
C SER A 247 -6.64 -55.94 6.68
N VAL A 248 -7.28 -56.36 5.58
CA VAL A 248 -8.47 -57.23 5.63
C VAL A 248 -8.02 -58.64 5.97
N GLU A 249 -7.84 -58.88 7.26
CA GLU A 249 -7.70 -60.23 7.80
C GLU A 249 -9.02 -60.97 7.55
N LEU A 250 -8.96 -62.08 6.79
CA LEU A 250 -10.09 -63.00 6.64
C LEU A 250 -10.59 -63.33 8.05
N PRO A 251 -11.90 -63.23 8.35
CA PRO A 251 -12.38 -63.61 9.67
C PRO A 251 -11.97 -65.05 9.91
N GLU A 252 -11.18 -65.29 10.96
CA GLU A 252 -10.95 -66.64 11.45
C GLU A 252 -12.33 -67.28 11.63
N GLU A 253 -12.51 -68.49 11.10
CA GLU A 253 -13.75 -69.24 11.25
C GLU A 253 -14.11 -69.28 12.73
N GLY A 254 -15.08 -68.46 13.13
CA GLY A 254 -15.57 -68.44 14.50
C GLY A 254 -16.01 -69.85 14.91
N PRO A 255 -15.92 -70.19 16.21
CA PRO A 255 -16.25 -71.53 16.67
C PRO A 255 -17.63 -71.94 16.15
N VAL A 256 -17.66 -73.09 15.47
CA VAL A 256 -18.88 -73.72 14.96
C VAL A 256 -19.94 -73.64 16.05
N PRO A 257 -21.12 -73.03 15.80
CA PRO A 257 -22.14 -72.88 16.82
C PRO A 257 -22.47 -74.25 17.41
N ALA A 258 -22.40 -74.35 18.73
CA ALA A 258 -22.70 -75.57 19.45
C ALA A 258 -24.06 -76.12 18.97
N LYS A 259 -24.06 -77.41 18.64
CA LYS A 259 -25.21 -78.13 18.09
C LYS A 259 -26.43 -77.84 18.98
N ARG A 260 -27.52 -77.37 18.37
CA ARG A 260 -28.76 -77.02 19.09
C ARG A 260 -29.20 -78.25 19.91
N PRO A 261 -29.48 -78.10 21.22
CA PRO A 261 -29.81 -79.24 22.06
C PRO A 261 -31.05 -79.94 21.50
N THR A 262 -30.97 -81.26 21.50
CA THR A 262 -32.04 -82.14 21.09
C THR A 262 -33.24 -82.01 22.03
N LYS A 263 -34.44 -82.40 21.57
CA LYS A 263 -35.65 -82.36 22.40
C LYS A 263 -35.48 -83.09 23.73
N ASP A 264 -34.66 -84.15 23.75
CA ASP A 264 -34.44 -84.98 24.93
C ASP A 264 -33.54 -84.28 25.97
N GLU A 265 -32.57 -83.48 25.53
CA GLU A 265 -31.72 -82.66 26.41
C GLU A 265 -32.53 -81.51 27.04
N VAL A 266 -33.48 -80.93 26.30
CA VAL A 266 -34.40 -79.92 26.82
C VAL A 266 -35.39 -80.53 27.83
N ALA A 267 -35.89 -81.74 27.58
CA ALA A 267 -36.78 -82.44 28.51
C ALA A 267 -36.09 -82.79 29.84
N SER A 268 -34.80 -83.13 29.79
CA SER A 268 -33.99 -83.46 30.98
C SER A 268 -33.76 -82.24 31.89
N LEU A 269 -33.57 -81.05 31.30
CA LEU A 269 -33.41 -79.80 32.05
C LEU A 269 -34.69 -79.33 32.76
N ILE A 270 -35.86 -79.64 32.18
CA ILE A 270 -37.16 -79.30 32.76
C ILE A 270 -37.48 -80.23 33.95
N LEU A 271 -37.08 -81.50 33.89
CA LEU A 271 -37.28 -82.46 34.99
C LEU A 271 -36.31 -82.26 36.16
N ALA A 272 -35.15 -81.65 35.94
CA ALA A 272 -34.18 -81.34 36.98
C ALA A 272 -34.51 -80.05 37.78
N SER A 273 -35.55 -79.31 37.38
CA SER A 273 -35.95 -78.03 38.02
C SER A 273 -37.22 -78.14 38.88
N ASN A 274 -37.66 -79.35 39.24
CA ASN A 274 -38.73 -79.61 40.21
C ASN A 274 -38.25 -80.47 41.37
#